data_AF-A0A0M5IZK2-F1
#
_entry.id   AF-A0A0M5IZK2-F1
#
_cell.length_a   1.000
_cell.length_b   1.000
_cell.length_c   1.000
_cell.angle_alpha   90.00
_cell.angle_beta   90.00
_cell.angle_gamma   90.00
#
_symmetry.space_group_name_H-M   'P 1'
#
loop_
_entity.id
_entity.type
_entity.pdbx_description
1 polymer ?
#
loop_
_entity_poly.entity_id
_entity_poly.type
_entity_poly.pdbx_seq_one_letter_code
_entity_poly.pdbx_strand_id
1 'polypeptide(L)' 'EPGCRSQSELGNAYRHCIDPTKYWICQGLNTRAVLRKCQSNMGFDQNVHACVPWITWVWAPCVEPPTRPVD' A
#
# COMPACT_ATOMS: atom_id res chain seq x y z
N GLU A 1 8.07 -7.57 -0.82
CA GLU A 1 7.76 -6.51 0.18
C GLU A 1 8.35 -5.18 -0.32
N PRO A 2 7.79 -4.03 0.09
CA PRO A 2 8.36 -2.70 -0.08
C PRO A 2 9.44 -2.38 0.97
N GLY A 3 10.51 -1.70 0.57
CA GLY A 3 11.40 -0.97 1.46
C GLY A 3 10.78 0.40 1.74
N CYS A 4 11.08 0.98 2.89
CA CYS A 4 10.64 2.32 3.26
C CYS A 4 11.86 3.24 3.34
N ARG A 5 12.44 3.61 2.19
CA ARG A 5 13.75 4.27 2.13
C ARG A 5 13.70 5.72 1.69
N SER A 6 12.71 6.13 0.92
CA SER A 6 12.54 7.52 0.54
C SER A 6 11.65 8.25 1.55
N GLN A 7 11.98 9.50 1.85
CA GLN A 7 11.12 10.37 2.67
C GLN A 7 9.70 10.47 2.09
N SER A 8 9.58 10.39 0.76
CA SER A 8 8.32 10.40 0.02
C SER A 8 7.50 9.12 0.19
N GLU A 9 8.07 8.03 0.73
CA GLU A 9 7.34 6.80 1.05
C GLU A 9 6.76 6.84 2.48
N LEU A 10 7.28 7.71 3.35
CA LEU A 10 6.80 7.83 4.73
C LEU A 10 5.40 8.40 4.77
N GLY A 11 4.51 7.71 5.48
CA GLY A 11 3.10 8.11 5.60
C GLY A 11 2.25 7.81 4.38
N ASN A 12 2.84 7.31 3.28
CA ASN A 12 2.11 6.84 2.11
C ASN A 12 1.77 5.35 2.22
N ALA A 13 0.62 4.99 1.66
CA ALA A 13 0.15 3.62 1.58
C ALA A 13 0.22 3.12 0.12
N TYR A 14 0.63 1.87 -0.03
CA TYR A 14 0.87 1.23 -1.31
C TYR A 14 0.01 -0.01 -1.48
N ARG A 15 -0.61 -0.17 -2.65
CA ARG A 15 -1.49 -1.29 -2.96
C ARG A 15 -0.75 -2.62 -2.86
N HIS A 16 -1.43 -3.64 -2.33
CA HIS A 16 -0.94 -5.00 -2.43
C HIS A 16 -1.33 -5.60 -3.80
N CYS A 17 -0.37 -6.16 -4.54
CA CYS A 17 -0.58 -6.52 -5.95
C CYS A 17 -1.63 -7.63 -6.19
N ILE A 18 -1.81 -8.53 -5.22
CA ILE A 18 -2.68 -9.70 -5.35
C ILE A 18 -4.02 -9.44 -4.66
N ASP A 19 -3.98 -9.20 -3.35
CA ASP A 19 -5.15 -8.92 -2.52
C ASP A 19 -5.54 -7.42 -2.51
N PRO A 20 -6.68 -7.02 -3.13
CA PRO A 20 -7.11 -5.62 -3.18
C PRO A 20 -7.59 -5.08 -1.83
N THR A 21 -7.82 -5.95 -0.84
CA THR A 21 -8.22 -5.54 0.51
C THR A 21 -7.02 -5.22 1.39
N LYS A 22 -5.79 -5.39 0.87
CA LYS A 22 -4.55 -5.16 1.61
C LYS A 22 -3.73 -4.04 0.99
N TYR A 23 -2.93 -3.43 1.83
CA TYR A 23 -1.98 -2.41 1.45
C TYR A 23 -0.77 -2.44 2.38
N TRP A 24 0.32 -1.87 1.91
CA TRP A 24 1.56 -1.70 2.65
C TRP A 24 1.66 -0.27 3.13
N ILE A 25 2.17 -0.07 4.34
CA ILE A 25 2.45 1.28 4.86
C ILE A 25 3.83 1.33 5.49
N CYS A 26 4.53 2.43 5.27
CA CYS A 26 5.81 2.71 5.87
C CYS A 26 5.63 3.50 7.17
N GLN A 27 6.03 2.89 8.30
CA GLN A 27 5.94 3.52 9.63
C GLN A 27 7.22 4.28 10.02
N GLY A 28 8.33 4.08 9.31
CA GLY A 28 9.60 4.76 9.56
C GLY A 28 10.62 4.52 8.45
N LEU A 29 11.65 5.37 8.39
CA LEU A 29 12.74 5.23 7.43
C LEU A 29 13.57 3.98 7.72
N ASN A 30 14.00 3.32 6.66
CA ASN A 30 14.78 2.08 6.71
C ASN A 30 14.08 0.95 7.47
N THR A 31 12.76 1.02 7.63
CA THR A 31 11.95 -0.07 8.19
C THR A 31 11.32 -0.90 7.09
N ARG A 32 10.88 -2.12 7.43
CA ARG A 32 10.06 -2.93 6.54
C ARG A 32 8.66 -2.33 6.49
N ALA A 33 8.06 -2.29 5.30
CA ALA A 33 6.67 -1.86 5.20
C ALA A 33 5.75 -2.88 5.89
N VAL A 34 4.75 -2.37 6.60
CA VAL A 34 3.80 -3.20 7.35
C VAL A 34 2.59 -3.49 6.48
N LEU A 35 2.23 -4.78 6.38
CA LEU A 35 1.00 -5.19 5.71
C LEU A 35 -0.21 -4.84 6.58
N ARG A 36 -1.16 -4.09 6.01
CA ARG A 36 -2.43 -3.72 6.62
C ARG A 36 -3.57 -4.19 5.74
N LYS A 37 -4.76 -4.28 6.36
CA LYS A 37 -6.00 -4.69 5.70
C LYS A 37 -7.04 -3.60 5.86
N CYS A 38 -7.78 -3.32 4.80
CA CYS A 38 -8.98 -2.49 4.82
C CYS A 38 -10.09 -3.16 5.62
N GLN A 39 -11.08 -2.35 6.02
CA GLN A 39 -12.30 -2.85 6.65
C GLN A 39 -13.11 -3.73 5.69
N SER A 40 -14.09 -4.47 6.22
CA SER A 40 -15.01 -5.27 5.40
C SER A 40 -15.73 -4.40 4.37
N ASN A 41 -15.97 -4.94 3.17
CA ASN A 41 -16.58 -4.23 2.04
C ASN A 41 -15.82 -2.98 1.57
N MET A 42 -14.49 -2.95 1.75
CA MET A 42 -13.61 -1.91 1.22
C MET A 42 -12.45 -2.50 0.43
N GLY A 43 -11.96 -1.76 -0.56
CA GLY A 43 -10.74 -2.06 -1.32
C GLY A 43 -9.77 -0.89 -1.25
N PHE A 44 -8.46 -1.16 -1.29
CA PHE A 44 -7.44 -0.12 -1.29
C PHE A 44 -7.27 0.48 -2.68
N ASP A 45 -7.33 1.80 -2.77
CA ASP A 45 -7.12 2.57 -4.00
C ASP A 45 -5.83 3.39 -3.90
N GLN A 46 -4.92 3.13 -4.85
CA GLN A 46 -3.62 3.78 -4.93
C GLN A 46 -3.72 5.26 -5.33
N ASN A 47 -4.75 5.71 -6.02
CA ASN A 47 -4.85 7.11 -6.45
C ASN A 47 -5.15 8.05 -5.28
N VAL A 48 -5.84 7.53 -4.26
CA VAL A 48 -6.21 8.29 -3.04
C VAL A 48 -5.41 7.86 -1.81
N HIS A 49 -4.51 6.87 -1.96
CA HIS A 49 -3.75 6.24 -0.87
C HIS A 49 -4.63 5.79 0.32
N ALA A 50 -5.83 5.29 0.05
CA ALA A 50 -6.83 4.99 1.09
C ALA A 50 -7.73 3.79 0.73
N CYS A 51 -8.38 3.24 1.76
CA CYS A 51 -9.45 2.27 1.60
C CYS A 51 -10.73 3.00 1.17
N VAL A 52 -11.29 2.59 0.04
CA VAL A 52 -12.55 3.11 -0.50
C VAL A 52 -13.64 2.02 -0.45
N PRO A 53 -14.93 2.38 -0.42
CA PRO A 53 -16.01 1.40 -0.51
C PRO A 53 -15.86 0.48 -1.72
N TRP A 54 -16.16 -0.81 -1.56
CA TRP A 54 -15.98 -1.80 -2.63
C TRP A 54 -16.76 -1.45 -3.91
N ILE A 55 -17.93 -0.84 -3.77
CA ILE A 55 -18.78 -0.42 -4.88
C ILE A 55 -18.16 0.68 -5.76
N THR A 56 -17.23 1.47 -5.20
CA THR A 56 -16.51 2.55 -5.90
C THR A 56 -15.08 2.15 -6.23
N TRP A 57 -14.64 0.98 -5.75
CA TRP A 57 -13.29 0.50 -5.96
C TRP A 57 -13.10 0.08 -7.41
N VAL A 58 -12.03 0.56 -8.03
CA VAL A 58 -11.64 0.21 -9.40
C VAL A 58 -10.31 -0.52 -9.40
N TRP A 59 -10.22 -1.53 -10.25
CA TRP A 59 -8.96 -2.23 -10.43
C TRP A 59 -7.93 -1.29 -11.09
N ALA A 60 -6.75 -1.24 -10.49
CA ALA A 60 -5.60 -0.52 -11.03
C ALA A 60 -4.40 -1.47 -11.12
N PRO A 61 -3.52 -1.30 -12.13
CA PRO A 61 -2.30 -2.07 -12.22
C PRO A 61 -1.46 -1.89 -10.95
N CYS A 62 -0.83 -2.97 -10.49
CA CYS A 62 0.04 -2.85 -9.33
C CYS A 62 1.29 -2.06 -9.72
N VAL A 63 1.54 -0.98 -8.99
CA VAL A 63 2.82 -0.28 -9.06
C VAL A 63 3.63 -0.78 -7.88
N GLU A 64 4.72 -1.49 -8.16
CA GLU A 64 5.64 -1.86 -7.09
C GLU A 64 6.16 -0.57 -6.42
N PRO A 65 6.18 -0.52 -5.09
CA PRO A 65 6.78 0.61 -4.40
C PRO A 65 8.24 0.79 -4.83
N PRO A 66 8.71 2.05 -4.88
CA PRO A 66 9.96 2.38 -5.55
C PRO A 66 11.19 1.74 -4.90
N THR A 67 11.09 1.31 -3.64
CA THR A 67 12.17 0.55 -3.01
C THR A 67 11.70 -0.85 -2.59
N ARG A 68 12.55 -1.86 -2.80
CA ARG A 68 12.44 -3.19 -2.18
C ARG A 68 13.26 -3.19 -0.88
N PRO A 69 12.84 -3.90 0.19
CA PRO A 69 13.64 -4.01 1.39
C PRO A 69 14.92 -4.75 1.04
N VAL A 70 16.00 -4.37 1.68
CA VAL A 70 17.27 -5.08 1.55
C VAL A 70 17.28 -6.15 2.63
N ASP A 71 17.62 -7.36 2.21
CA ASP A 71 17.82 -8.52 3.08
C ASP A 71 18.81 -8.24 4.22
#